data_AF-A0A7X7HUP2-F1
#
_entry.id   AF-A0A7X7HUP2-F1
#
_cell.length_a   1.000
_cell.length_b   1.000
_cell.length_c   1.000
_cell.angle_alpha   90.00
_cell.angle_beta   90.00
_cell.angle_gamma   90.00
#
_symmetry.space_group_name_H-M   'P 1'
#
loop_
_entity.id
_entity.type
_entity.pdbx_description
1 polymer ?
#
loop_
_entity_poly.entity_id
_entity_poly.type
_entity_poly.pdbx_seq_one_letter_code
_entity_poly.pdbx_strand_id
1 'polypeptide(L)' 'MPRHIAPIQFSEPRRRRVNMAFPPSFVSYLDELRNAFNRRPDALKPVSRTDVIMLAVRKLKEAGDAN' A
#
# COMPACT_ATOMS: atom_id res chain seq x y z
N MET A 1 -10.24 31.49 -38.11
CA MET A 1 -9.43 31.40 -36.88
C MET A 1 -9.41 29.94 -36.43
N PRO A 2 -8.26 29.24 -36.43
CA PRO A 2 -8.20 27.83 -36.01
C PRO A 2 -8.48 27.71 -34.51
N ARG A 3 -9.36 26.79 -34.11
CA ARG A 3 -9.68 26.49 -32.71
C ARG A 3 -8.53 25.66 -32.12
N HIS A 4 -7.75 26.27 -31.24
CA HIS A 4 -6.73 25.58 -30.47
C HIS A 4 -7.40 24.63 -29.45
N ILE A 5 -7.28 23.32 -29.65
CA ILE A 5 -7.78 22.31 -28.70
C ILE A 5 -6.65 22.04 -27.72
N ALA A 6 -6.82 22.45 -26.46
CA ALA A 6 -5.86 22.13 -25.42
C ALA A 6 -5.80 20.60 -25.20
N PRO A 7 -4.61 19.99 -25.10
CA PRO A 7 -4.48 18.55 -24.89
C PRO A 7 -5.12 18.13 -23.55
N ILE A 8 -5.85 17.01 -23.56
CA ILE A 8 -6.45 16.41 -22.37
C ILE A 8 -5.32 16.04 -21.40
N GLN A 9 -5.33 16.62 -20.20
CA GLN A 9 -4.39 16.26 -19.15
C GLN A 9 -4.82 14.95 -18.49
N PHE A 10 -4.03 13.90 -18.69
CA PHE A 10 -4.18 12.64 -17.97
C PHE A 10 -3.78 12.88 -16.51
N SER A 11 -4.75 13.02 -15.61
CA SER A 11 -4.50 13.16 -14.18
C SER A 11 -3.96 11.84 -13.61
N GLU A 12 -2.76 11.87 -13.04
CA GLU A 12 -2.16 10.74 -12.33
C GLU A 12 -3.12 10.14 -11.27
N PRO A 13 -3.06 8.82 -11.00
CA PRO A 13 -3.92 8.19 -10.01
C PRO A 13 -3.67 8.83 -8.63
N ARG A 14 -4.66 9.60 -8.15
CA ARG A 14 -4.58 10.28 -6.84
C ARG A 14 -4.36 9.24 -5.74
N ARG A 15 -3.19 9.26 -5.10
CA ARG A 15 -2.94 8.54 -3.84
C ARG A 15 -3.96 9.03 -2.80
N ARG A 16 -5.01 8.23 -2.55
CA ARG A 16 -5.96 8.50 -1.48
C ARG A 16 -5.32 8.13 -0.15
N ARG A 17 -5.19 9.12 0.75
CA ARG A 17 -4.85 8.87 2.15
C ARG A 17 -6.09 8.29 2.83
N VAL A 18 -5.92 7.19 3.55
CA VAL A 18 -6.97 6.56 4.34
C VAL A 18 -6.52 6.57 5.79
N ASN A 19 -7.35 7.13 6.66
CA ASN A 19 -7.14 7.06 8.10
C ASN A 19 -7.86 5.81 8.61
N MET A 20 -7.11 4.90 9.23
CA MET A 20 -7.66 3.67 9.82
C MET A 20 -7.30 3.63 11.30
N ALA A 21 -8.26 3.24 12.13
CA ALA A 21 -8.03 2.93 13.53
C ALA A 21 -7.96 1.42 13.70
N PHE A 22 -6.90 0.94 14.35
CA PHE A 22 -6.71 -0.47 14.67
C PHE A 22 -6.57 -0.67 16.17
N PRO A 23 -6.95 -1.84 16.71
CA PRO A 23 -6.66 -2.18 18.10
C PRO A 23 -5.16 -2.14 18.39
N PRO A 24 -4.73 -1.74 19.61
CA PRO A 24 -3.31 -1.68 19.96
C PRO A 24 -2.55 -3.00 19.74
N SER A 25 -3.17 -4.13 20.05
CA SER A 25 -2.59 -5.46 19.84
C SER A 25 -2.29 -5.74 18.35
N PHE A 26 -3.19 -5.31 17.45
CA PHE A 26 -2.97 -5.45 16.02
C PHE A 26 -1.85 -4.53 15.52
N VAL A 27 -1.74 -3.31 16.07
CA VAL A 27 -0.63 -2.41 15.74
C VAL A 27 0.71 -3.02 16.17
N SER A 28 0.78 -3.61 17.36
CA SER A 28 1.97 -4.34 17.82
C SER A 28 2.33 -5.49 16.88
N TYR A 29 1.34 -6.27 16.46
CA TYR A 29 1.54 -7.36 15.50
C TYR A 29 2.07 -6.86 14.14
N LEU A 30 1.54 -5.75 13.62
CA LEU A 30 2.05 -5.13 12.39
C LEU A 30 3.51 -4.66 12.54
N ASP A 31 3.90 -4.17 13.71
CA ASP A 31 5.29 -3.79 13.99
C ASP A 31 6.22 -5.00 14.05
N GLU A 32 5.80 -6.11 14.65
CA GLU A 32 6.56 -7.36 14.65
C GLU A 32 6.81 -7.85 13.22
N LEU A 33 5.76 -7.88 12.39
CA LEU A 33 5.87 -8.25 10.98
C LEU A 33 6.80 -7.30 10.22
N ARG A 34 6.62 -5.98 10.37
CA ARG A 34 7.48 -4.97 9.76
C ARG A 34 8.95 -5.19 10.13
N ASN A 35 9.23 -5.43 11.41
CA ASN A 35 10.58 -5.68 11.90
C ASN A 35 11.15 -6.98 11.33
N ALA A 36 10.35 -8.04 11.21
CA ALA A 36 10.76 -9.29 10.58
C ALA A 36 11.15 -9.10 9.10
N PHE A 37 10.40 -8.30 8.34
CA PHE A 37 10.75 -7.95 6.95
C PHE A 37 12.03 -7.14 6.85
N ASN A 38 12.25 -6.19 7.77
CA ASN A 38 13.43 -5.32 7.76
C ASN A 38 14.71 -5.97 8.28
N ARG A 39 14.61 -7.12 8.97
CA ARG A 39 15.79 -7.91 9.40
C ARG A 39 16.50 -8.60 8.25
N ARG A 40 15.88 -8.67 7.08
CA ARG A 40 16.46 -9.28 5.90
C ARG A 40 17.57 -8.37 5.33
N PRO A 41 18.85 -8.78 5.36
CA PRO A 41 19.97 -7.96 4.89
C PRO A 41 19.92 -7.69 3.38
N ASP A 42 19.04 -8.36 2.66
CA ASP A 42 18.75 -8.21 1.23
C ASP A 42 17.66 -7.16 0.91
N ALA A 43 17.03 -6.55 1.91
CA ALA A 43 15.98 -5.57 1.67
C ALA A 43 16.57 -4.22 1.21
N LEU A 44 16.55 -3.98 -0.10
CA LEU A 44 17.01 -2.72 -0.73
C LEU A 44 16.27 -1.46 -0.20
N LYS A 45 15.15 -1.63 0.51
CA LYS A 45 14.38 -0.54 1.12
C LYS A 45 13.69 -0.98 2.43
N PRO A 46 13.59 -0.08 3.43
CA PRO A 46 12.82 -0.34 4.64
C PRO A 46 11.33 -0.45 4.32
N VAL A 47 10.70 -1.50 4.83
CA VAL A 47 9.26 -1.78 4.73
C VAL A 47 8.51 -0.99 5.81
N SER A 48 7.44 -0.29 5.42
CA SER A 48 6.56 0.46 6.32
C SER A 48 5.35 -0.38 6.78
N ARG A 49 4.64 0.07 7.81
CA ARG A 49 3.36 -0.56 8.24
C ARG A 49 2.34 -0.59 7.10
N THR A 50 2.30 0.47 6.28
CA THR A 50 1.40 0.54 5.12
C THR A 50 1.74 -0.54 4.09
N ASP A 51 3.03 -0.81 3.84
CA ASP A 51 3.44 -1.86 2.92
C ASP A 51 3.01 -3.24 3.42
N VAL A 52 3.15 -3.50 4.73
CA VAL A 52 2.67 -4.74 5.36
C VAL A 52 1.15 -4.88 5.20
N ILE A 53 0.39 -3.82 5.46
CA ILE A 53 -1.07 -3.81 5.29
C ILE A 53 -1.45 -4.08 3.83
N MET A 54 -0.81 -3.40 2.88
CA MET A 54 -1.09 -3.57 1.46
C MET A 54 -0.75 -4.99 0.97
N LEU A 55 0.30 -5.61 1.50
CA LEU A 55 0.63 -7.00 1.24
C LEU A 55 -0.45 -7.94 1.79
N ALA A 56 -0.92 -7.71 3.02
CA ALA A 56 -1.99 -8.50 3.63
C ALA A 56 -3.29 -8.40 2.82
N VAL A 57 -3.69 -7.19 2.40
CA VAL A 57 -4.86 -6.97 1.54
C VAL A 57 -4.72 -7.71 0.21
N ARG A 58 -3.54 -7.70 -0.40
CA ARG A 58 -3.29 -8.45 -1.64
C ARG A 58 -3.47 -9.95 -1.42
N LYS A 59 -2.93 -10.50 -0.33
CA LYS A 59 -3.06 -11.92 0.00
C LYS A 59 -4.50 -12.34 0.26
N LEU A 60 -5.28 -11.51 0.95
CA LEU A 60 -6.71 -11.76 1.15
C LEU A 60 -7.47 -11.74 -0.18
N LYS A 61 -7.11 -10.83 -1.10
CA LYS A 61 -7.70 -10.79 -2.44
C LYS A 61 -7.38 -12.07 -3.23
N GLU A 62 -6.13 -12.51 -3.24
CA GLU A 62 -5.71 -13.77 -3.90
C GLU A 62 -6.47 -14.98 -3.32
N ALA A 63 -6.62 -15.04 -2.00
CA ALA A 63 -7.36 -16.12 -1.33
C ALA A 63 -8.87 -16.08 -1.60
N GLY A 64 -9.44 -14.88 -1.81
CA GLY A 64 -10.85 -14.69 -2.14
C GLY A 64 -11.18 -14.89 -3.63
N ASP A 65 -10.21 -14.74 -4.53
CA ASP A 65 -10.36 -15.01 -5.98
C ASP A 65 -10.22 -16.50 -6.31
N ALA A 66 -9.54 -17.25 -5.43
CA ALA A 66 -9.37 -18.71 -5.53
C ALA A 66 -10.48 -19.52 -4.83
N ASN A 67 -11.39 -18.87 -4.11
CA ASN A 67 -12.59 -19.46 -3.48
C ASN A 67 -13.84 -19.13 -4.30
#